data_AF-A0A3G9JZE4-F1
#
_entry.id   AF-A0A3G9JZE4-F1
#
_cell.length_a   1.000
_cell.length_b   1.000
_cell.length_c   1.000
_cell.angle_alpha   90.00
_cell.angle_beta   90.00
_cell.angle_gamma   90.00
#
_symmetry.space_group_name_H-M   'P 1'
#
loop_
_entity.id
_entity.type
_entity.pdbx_description
1 polymer ?
#
loop_
_entity_poly.entity_id
_entity_poly.type
_entity_poly.pdbx_seq_one_letter_code
_entity_poly.pdbx_strand_id
1 'polypeptide(L)'
;MRTVLIGACALALAAMLAGFVGKGALVGAGASRVNGCPSAGEGSGSGQDASSWDDECELALPSDLEAGLTPEEGTLSERVVDKDLPDAAAALLAEYGAEPGTLLARSGWLDLVGRVWGCVVMGPGWVDVCLLSDGLSDGRTRVKTLRMEVSEWRDSYAGGQEAP
;
A
#
# COMPACT_ATOMS: atom_id res chain seq x y z
N MET A 1 -18.75 43.35 -16.60
CA MET A 1 -18.49 42.52 -15.39
C MET A 1 -17.98 41.11 -15.69
N ARG A 2 -18.20 40.51 -16.86
CA ARG A 2 -17.67 39.15 -17.20
C ARG A 2 -16.22 39.11 -17.70
N THR A 3 -15.64 40.23 -18.12
CA THR A 3 -14.24 40.30 -18.60
C THR A 3 -13.20 40.54 -17.50
N VAL A 4 -13.62 41.01 -16.32
CA VAL A 4 -12.72 41.27 -15.19
C VAL A 4 -12.40 39.99 -14.40
N LEU A 5 -13.32 39.02 -14.39
CA LEU A 5 -13.16 37.74 -13.70
C LEU A 5 -12.14 36.79 -14.37
N ILE A 6 -11.91 36.92 -15.68
CA ILE A 6 -10.95 36.06 -16.40
C ILE A 6 -9.50 36.45 -16.08
N GLY A 7 -9.22 37.73 -15.81
CA GLY A 7 -7.88 38.21 -15.47
C GLY A 7 -7.41 37.82 -14.06
N ALA A 8 -8.33 37.62 -13.12
CA ALA A 8 -7.98 37.29 -11.74
C ALA A 8 -7.57 35.81 -11.57
N CYS A 9 -8.17 34.88 -12.32
CA CYS A 9 -7.80 33.46 -12.24
C CYS A 9 -6.43 33.15 -12.86
N ALA A 10 -6.02 33.88 -13.90
CA ALA A 10 -4.73 33.64 -14.57
C ALA A 10 -3.52 34.02 -13.71
N LEU A 11 -3.64 35.06 -12.87
CA LEU A 11 -2.58 35.50 -11.96
C LEU A 11 -2.41 34.59 -10.73
N ALA A 12 -3.49 33.95 -10.27
CA ALA A 12 -3.42 33.01 -9.13
C ALA A 12 -2.71 31.69 -9.50
N LEU A 13 -2.85 31.20 -10.74
CA LEU A 13 -2.18 29.98 -11.20
C LEU A 13 -0.67 30.16 -11.41
N ALA A 14 -0.22 31.36 -11.81
CA ALA A 14 1.21 31.64 -11.98
C ALA A 14 1.98 31.70 -10.64
N ALA A 15 1.32 32.10 -9.55
CA ALA A 15 1.93 32.17 -8.22
C ALA A 15 2.09 30.79 -7.55
N MET A 16 1.27 29.79 -7.89
CA MET A 16 1.42 28.43 -7.34
C MET A 16 2.58 27.65 -7.99
N LEU A 17 2.97 27.96 -9.23
CA LEU A 17 4.07 27.27 -9.92
C LEU A 17 5.46 27.78 -9.57
N ALA A 18 5.57 28.93 -8.88
CA ALA A 18 6.86 29.52 -8.47
C ALA A 18 7.23 29.24 -6.99
N GLY A 19 6.40 28.50 -6.24
CA GLY A 19 6.51 28.36 -4.79
C GLY A 19 7.22 27.10 -4.25
N PHE A 20 7.68 26.16 -5.08
CA PHE A 20 8.26 24.91 -4.59
C PHE A 20 9.70 24.67 -5.07
N VAL A 21 10.56 25.66 -4.82
CA VAL A 21 12.01 25.45 -4.75
C VAL A 21 12.47 25.99 -3.40
N GLY A 22 12.41 25.14 -2.38
CA GLY A 22 12.78 25.46 -1.01
C GLY A 22 13.23 24.21 -0.27
N LYS A 23 14.54 24.01 -0.21
CA LYS A 23 15.26 23.12 0.72
C LYS A 23 14.69 23.20 2.14
N GLY A 24 14.47 22.08 2.81
CA GLY A 24 14.27 22.10 4.25
C GLY A 24 13.88 20.79 4.92
N ALA A 25 14.89 20.13 5.49
CA ALA A 25 14.88 19.42 6.77
C ALA A 25 13.95 18.21 6.98
N LEU A 26 14.61 17.07 7.21
CA LEU A 26 14.16 15.91 7.97
C LEU A 26 13.38 16.36 9.22
N VAL A 27 12.09 16.05 9.28
CA VAL A 27 11.31 16.12 10.52
C VAL A 27 11.57 14.83 11.29
N GLY A 28 12.45 14.95 12.29
CA GLY A 28 12.65 13.94 13.31
C GLY A 28 11.38 13.73 14.12
N ALA A 29 11.12 12.46 14.42
CA ALA A 29 10.05 12.03 15.30
C ALA A 29 10.17 12.71 16.67
N GLY A 30 9.10 13.38 17.08
CA GLY A 30 8.94 13.91 18.43
C GLY A 30 8.87 12.75 19.43
N ALA A 31 9.82 12.71 20.35
CA ALA A 31 9.77 11.86 21.53
C ALA A 31 8.67 12.36 22.47
N SER A 32 7.55 11.65 22.51
CA SER A 32 6.57 11.78 23.60
C SER A 32 7.11 11.05 24.83
N ARG A 33 7.55 11.81 25.82
CA ARG A 33 7.93 11.29 27.14
C ARG A 33 6.66 10.92 27.90
N VAL A 34 6.51 9.63 28.24
CA VAL A 34 5.64 9.19 29.34
C VAL A 34 6.49 8.41 30.35
N ASN A 35 6.30 8.78 31.60
CA ASN A 35 7.08 8.42 32.79
C ASN A 35 6.99 6.92 33.15
N GLY A 36 8.10 6.37 33.65
CA GLY A 36 8.07 5.22 34.55
C GLY A 36 9.30 4.32 34.52
N CYS A 37 10.42 4.75 35.11
CA CYS A 37 11.48 3.83 35.54
C CYS A 37 11.05 3.11 36.82
N PRO A 38 11.28 1.79 36.92
CA PRO A 38 11.78 1.18 38.13
C PRO A 38 13.27 0.83 37.94
N SER A 39 14.10 1.44 38.77
CA SER A 39 15.49 1.00 38.99
C SER A 39 15.46 -0.20 39.94
N ALA A 40 16.07 -1.32 39.54
CA ALA A 40 16.90 -2.21 40.38
C ALA A 40 17.14 -3.55 39.68
N GLY A 41 18.40 -4.01 39.68
CA GLY A 41 18.75 -5.41 39.48
C GLY A 41 19.93 -5.63 38.55
N GLU A 42 21.16 -5.42 39.05
CA GLU A 42 22.34 -6.05 38.47
C GLU A 42 22.21 -7.56 38.64
N GLY A 43 21.70 -8.22 37.61
CA GLY A 43 21.63 -9.67 37.50
C GLY A 43 22.48 -10.11 36.33
N SER A 44 23.71 -10.53 36.63
CA SER A 44 24.61 -11.21 35.69
C SER A 44 23.98 -12.55 35.29
N GLY A 45 23.14 -12.52 34.25
CA GLY A 45 22.54 -13.69 33.63
C GLY A 45 23.09 -13.83 32.22
N SER A 46 23.82 -14.91 32.00
CA SER A 46 24.34 -15.41 30.73
C SER A 46 23.47 -15.02 29.53
N GLY A 47 24.09 -14.32 28.56
CA GLY A 47 23.49 -14.03 27.27
C GLY A 47 23.00 -15.33 26.63
N GLN A 48 21.69 -15.44 26.53
CA GLN A 48 21.06 -16.34 25.58
C GLN A 48 20.91 -15.52 24.31
N ASP A 49 21.61 -15.97 23.26
CA ASP A 49 21.57 -15.41 21.92
C ASP A 49 20.13 -15.07 21.51
N ALA A 50 19.87 -13.78 21.30
CA ALA A 50 18.64 -13.29 20.71
C ALA A 50 18.66 -13.35 19.17
N SER A 51 19.63 -14.06 18.59
CA SER A 51 19.86 -14.19 17.15
C SER A 51 19.58 -15.62 16.70
N SER A 52 18.30 -15.97 16.63
CA SER A 52 17.83 -17.19 15.95
C SER A 52 16.58 -16.92 15.10
N TRP A 53 16.23 -15.64 14.89
CA TRP A 53 15.21 -15.23 13.94
C TRP A 53 15.78 -15.02 12.52
N ASP A 54 17.10 -15.22 12.36
CA ASP A 54 17.81 -15.20 11.07
C ASP A 54 17.67 -16.52 10.29
N ASP A 55 17.00 -17.53 10.86
CA ASP A 55 16.51 -18.66 10.08
C ASP A 55 15.33 -18.18 9.25
N GLU A 56 15.65 -17.81 8.02
CA GLU A 56 14.82 -17.64 6.83
C GLU A 56 13.36 -18.05 7.03
N CYS A 57 12.61 -17.23 7.77
CA CYS A 57 11.18 -17.22 7.69
C CYS A 57 10.88 -16.64 6.32
N GLU A 58 10.89 -17.51 5.33
CA GLU A 58 10.23 -17.32 4.06
C GLU A 58 8.77 -17.05 4.42
N LEU A 59 8.45 -15.78 4.67
CA LEU A 59 7.07 -15.33 4.76
C LEU A 59 6.54 -15.31 3.33
N ALA A 60 6.49 -16.49 2.73
CA ALA A 60 5.59 -16.75 1.63
C ALA A 60 4.22 -16.24 2.07
N LEU A 61 3.52 -15.57 1.15
CA LEU A 61 2.16 -15.16 1.38
C LEU A 61 1.41 -16.36 1.98
N PRO A 62 0.77 -16.22 3.16
CA PRO A 62 0.13 -17.35 3.82
C PRO A 62 -0.78 -18.04 2.82
N SER A 63 -0.78 -19.38 2.80
CA SER A 63 -1.43 -20.14 1.72
C SER A 63 -2.90 -19.78 1.52
N ASP A 64 -3.57 -19.34 2.58
CA ASP A 64 -4.95 -18.84 2.54
C ASP A 64 -5.09 -17.54 1.72
N LEU A 65 -4.09 -16.65 1.81
CA LEU A 65 -4.03 -15.40 1.05
C LEU A 65 -3.67 -15.66 -0.42
N GLU A 66 -2.78 -16.61 -0.68
CA GLU A 66 -2.48 -17.07 -2.03
C GLU A 66 -3.69 -17.74 -2.69
N ALA A 67 -4.42 -18.59 -1.96
CA ALA A 67 -5.66 -19.19 -2.42
C ALA A 67 -6.77 -18.14 -2.62
N GLY A 68 -6.82 -17.11 -1.78
CA GLY A 68 -7.72 -15.96 -1.99
C GLY A 68 -7.40 -15.15 -3.25
N LEU A 69 -6.16 -15.24 -3.75
CA LEU A 69 -5.71 -14.63 -5.01
C LEU A 69 -5.82 -15.58 -6.21
N THR A 70 -6.33 -16.80 -6.05
CA THR A 70 -6.71 -17.67 -7.17
C THR A 70 -8.21 -17.49 -7.44
N PRO A 71 -8.60 -16.62 -8.38
CA PRO A 71 -10.00 -16.25 -8.53
C PRO A 71 -10.84 -17.39 -9.11
N GLU A 72 -11.99 -17.67 -8.48
CA GLU A 72 -13.17 -18.26 -9.16
C GLU A 72 -13.89 -17.17 -10.00
N GLU A 73 -13.79 -15.91 -9.56
CA GLU A 73 -14.30 -14.69 -10.22
C GLU A 73 -13.23 -13.58 -10.14
N GLY A 74 -13.11 -12.76 -11.20
CA GLY A 74 -12.10 -11.68 -11.32
C GLY A 74 -10.88 -12.06 -12.16
N THR A 75 -10.00 -11.07 -12.40
CA THR A 75 -8.79 -11.22 -13.20
C THR A 75 -7.54 -11.01 -12.33
N LEU A 76 -6.69 -12.04 -12.23
CA LEU A 76 -5.39 -11.93 -11.58
C LEU A 76 -4.32 -11.50 -12.60
N SER A 77 -3.60 -10.43 -12.28
CA SER A 77 -2.38 -10.00 -12.98
C SER A 77 -1.17 -10.10 -12.07
N GLU A 78 -0.04 -10.52 -12.63
CA GLU A 78 1.22 -10.60 -11.89
C GLU A 78 2.35 -9.96 -12.71
N ARG A 79 3.17 -9.15 -12.04
CA ARG A 79 4.38 -8.55 -12.63
C ARG A 79 5.51 -8.50 -11.62
N VAL A 80 6.75 -8.53 -12.12
CA VAL A 80 7.96 -8.30 -11.32
C VAL A 80 8.53 -6.93 -11.66
N VAL A 81 8.86 -6.15 -10.65
CA VAL A 81 9.34 -4.77 -10.76
C VAL A 81 10.76 -4.69 -10.20
N ASP A 82 11.65 -4.04 -10.95
CA ASP A 82 13.05 -3.80 -10.56
C ASP A 82 13.15 -2.60 -9.60
N LYS A 83 12.52 -2.76 -8.44
CA LYS A 83 12.46 -1.78 -7.35
C LYS A 83 12.38 -2.53 -6.02
N ASP A 84 12.90 -1.91 -4.97
CA ASP A 84 12.60 -2.36 -3.62
C ASP A 84 11.10 -2.17 -3.31
N LEU A 85 10.64 -2.86 -2.28
CA LEU A 85 9.21 -2.95 -1.99
C LEU A 85 8.58 -1.59 -1.66
N PRO A 86 9.18 -0.71 -0.82
CA PRO A 86 8.67 0.64 -0.61
C PRO A 86 8.56 1.48 -1.89
N ASP A 87 9.58 1.46 -2.76
CA ASP A 87 9.56 2.22 -4.00
C ASP A 87 8.55 1.65 -5.01
N ALA A 88 8.39 0.32 -5.04
CA ALA A 88 7.38 -0.34 -5.85
C ALA A 88 5.96 0.01 -5.40
N ALA A 89 5.70 0.04 -4.08
CA ALA A 89 4.43 0.44 -3.50
C ALA A 89 4.10 1.91 -3.82
N ALA A 90 5.08 2.80 -3.65
CA ALA A 90 4.92 4.22 -3.98
C ALA A 90 4.62 4.42 -5.48
N ALA A 91 5.32 3.69 -6.35
CA ALA A 91 5.08 3.73 -7.79
C ALA A 91 3.67 3.24 -8.15
N LEU A 92 3.22 2.12 -7.56
CA LEU A 92 1.87 1.60 -7.79
C LEU A 92 0.79 2.60 -7.36
N LEU A 93 0.94 3.22 -6.19
CA LEU A 93 0.01 4.26 -5.74
C LEU A 93 0.01 5.49 -6.66
N ALA A 94 1.16 5.86 -7.21
CA ALA A 94 1.25 6.94 -8.20
C ALA A 94 0.57 6.56 -9.53
N GLU A 95 0.69 5.30 -9.98
CA GLU A 95 -0.02 4.78 -11.16
C GLU A 95 -1.55 4.94 -10.99
N TYR A 96 -2.10 4.46 -9.87
CA TYR A 96 -3.53 4.61 -9.59
C TYR A 96 -3.94 6.07 -9.38
N GLY A 97 -3.12 6.88 -8.71
CA GLY A 97 -3.40 8.30 -8.49
C GLY A 97 -3.43 9.15 -9.77
N ALA A 98 -2.82 8.68 -10.85
CA ALA A 98 -2.88 9.31 -12.16
C ALA A 98 -4.17 8.98 -12.94
N GLU A 99 -4.88 7.91 -12.56
CA GLU A 99 -6.13 7.48 -13.19
C GLU A 99 -7.33 8.23 -12.60
N PRO A 100 -8.12 8.97 -13.41
CA PRO A 100 -9.27 9.71 -12.91
C PRO A 100 -10.36 8.79 -12.32
N GLY A 101 -10.86 9.15 -11.15
CA GLY A 101 -11.98 8.44 -10.51
C GLY A 101 -11.56 7.24 -9.68
N THR A 102 -10.26 7.01 -9.47
CA THR A 102 -9.76 6.04 -8.51
C THR A 102 -9.77 6.59 -7.08
N LEU A 103 -9.92 5.70 -6.11
CA LEU A 103 -9.85 6.01 -4.68
C LEU A 103 -9.11 4.91 -3.93
N LEU A 104 -8.06 5.29 -3.20
CA LEU A 104 -7.36 4.40 -2.29
C LEU A 104 -8.22 4.17 -1.04
N ALA A 105 -8.75 2.96 -0.89
CA ALA A 105 -9.57 2.59 0.26
C ALA A 105 -8.70 2.23 1.48
N ARG A 106 -7.63 1.44 1.25
CA ARG A 106 -6.71 0.96 2.29
C ARG A 106 -5.32 0.74 1.72
N SER A 107 -4.31 0.89 2.57
CA SER A 107 -2.95 0.43 2.32
C SER A 107 -2.23 0.11 3.63
N GLY A 108 -1.20 -0.73 3.56
CA GLY A 108 -0.34 -1.01 4.71
C GLY A 108 0.51 -2.25 4.55
N TRP A 109 1.44 -2.40 5.49
CA TRP A 109 2.19 -3.63 5.69
C TRP A 109 1.27 -4.74 6.19
N LEU A 110 1.40 -5.93 5.61
CA LEU A 110 0.59 -7.10 5.97
C LEU A 110 1.32 -8.05 6.93
N ASP A 111 2.64 -7.90 7.06
CA ASP A 111 3.45 -8.57 8.05
C ASP A 111 4.22 -7.57 8.93
N LEU A 112 4.83 -8.09 10.00
CA LEU A 112 5.58 -7.28 10.98
C LEU A 112 7.05 -7.07 10.59
N VAL A 113 7.56 -7.81 9.62
CA VAL A 113 8.97 -7.78 9.21
C VAL A 113 9.21 -6.88 7.99
N GLY A 114 8.15 -6.34 7.39
CA GLY A 114 8.20 -5.44 6.24
C GLY A 114 8.43 -6.13 4.90
N ARG A 115 8.03 -7.40 4.74
CA ARG A 115 8.24 -8.17 3.49
C ARG A 115 7.05 -8.18 2.56
N VAL A 116 5.88 -7.84 3.07
CA VAL A 116 4.61 -7.82 2.34
C VAL A 116 3.86 -6.53 2.63
N TRP A 117 3.48 -5.85 1.56
CA TRP A 117 2.62 -4.67 1.58
C TRP A 117 1.41 -4.91 0.68
N GLY A 118 0.27 -4.31 1.02
CA GLY A 118 -0.91 -4.40 0.18
C GLY A 118 -1.74 -3.12 0.17
N CYS A 119 -2.60 -3.01 -0.83
CA CYS A 119 -3.60 -1.96 -0.91
C CYS A 119 -4.90 -2.43 -1.57
N VAL A 120 -5.95 -1.66 -1.31
CA VAL A 120 -7.25 -1.81 -1.96
C VAL A 120 -7.59 -0.49 -2.65
N VAL A 121 -7.78 -0.54 -3.96
CA VAL A 121 -8.12 0.61 -4.79
C VAL A 121 -9.49 0.38 -5.41
N MET A 122 -10.35 1.38 -5.33
CA MET A 122 -11.67 1.39 -5.95
C MET A 122 -11.64 2.31 -7.15
N GLY A 123 -12.33 1.93 -8.22
CA GLY A 123 -12.49 2.74 -9.41
C GLY A 123 -13.88 2.55 -10.03
N PRO A 124 -14.14 3.13 -11.21
CA PRO A 124 -15.48 3.13 -11.79
C PRO A 124 -15.95 1.72 -12.18
N GLY A 125 -16.71 1.08 -11.29
CA GLY A 125 -17.28 -0.24 -11.52
C GLY A 125 -16.36 -1.40 -11.14
N TRP A 126 -15.25 -1.15 -10.45
CA TRP A 126 -14.26 -2.17 -10.12
C TRP A 126 -13.58 -1.98 -8.77
N VAL A 127 -12.94 -3.03 -8.28
CA VAL A 127 -12.05 -3.03 -7.10
C VAL A 127 -10.78 -3.82 -7.40
N ASP A 128 -9.62 -3.27 -7.03
CA ASP A 128 -8.32 -3.92 -7.13
C ASP A 128 -7.81 -4.22 -5.73
N VAL A 129 -7.41 -5.45 -5.51
CA VAL A 129 -6.64 -5.87 -4.34
C VAL A 129 -5.22 -6.15 -4.82
N CYS A 130 -4.27 -5.32 -4.38
CA CYS A 130 -2.87 -5.44 -4.76
C CYS A 130 -2.05 -5.96 -3.58
N LEU A 131 -1.18 -6.92 -3.87
CA LEU A 131 -0.17 -7.43 -2.95
C LEU A 131 1.21 -7.30 -3.56
N LEU A 132 2.13 -6.79 -2.76
CA LEU A 132 3.53 -6.62 -3.09
C LEU A 132 4.34 -7.43 -2.09
N SER A 133 5.20 -8.30 -2.60
CA SER A 133 6.11 -9.09 -1.77
C SER A 133 7.54 -8.94 -2.27
N ASP A 134 8.49 -8.99 -1.34
CA ASP A 134 9.89 -9.01 -1.69
C ASP A 134 10.24 -10.33 -2.40
N GLY A 135 10.92 -10.23 -3.53
CA GLY A 135 11.56 -11.36 -4.18
C GLY A 135 12.81 -11.68 -3.37
N LEU A 136 12.69 -12.60 -2.42
CA LEU A 136 13.65 -12.98 -1.37
C LEU A 136 15.12 -13.19 -1.78
N SER A 137 15.46 -13.15 -3.07
CA SER A 137 16.81 -13.43 -3.58
C SER A 137 17.33 -12.49 -4.67
N ASP A 138 16.51 -11.63 -5.26
CA ASP A 138 16.92 -10.80 -6.42
C ASP A 138 16.71 -9.30 -6.25
N GLY A 139 16.20 -8.86 -5.09
CA GLY A 139 15.96 -7.44 -4.80
C GLY A 139 14.81 -6.83 -5.62
N ARG A 140 14.05 -7.65 -6.35
CA ARG A 140 12.90 -7.22 -7.14
C ARG A 140 11.61 -7.44 -6.35
N THR A 141 10.61 -6.62 -6.63
CA THR A 141 9.30 -6.74 -5.99
C THR A 141 8.34 -7.47 -6.92
N ARG A 142 7.66 -8.49 -6.39
CA ARG A 142 6.56 -9.16 -7.08
C ARG A 142 5.28 -8.43 -6.74
N VAL A 143 4.51 -8.06 -7.75
CA VAL A 143 3.23 -7.36 -7.63
C VAL A 143 2.15 -8.28 -8.19
N LYS A 144 1.19 -8.64 -7.34
CA LYS A 144 -0.03 -9.35 -7.72
C LYS A 144 -1.21 -8.39 -7.58
N THR A 145 -2.05 -8.31 -8.60
CA THR A 145 -3.27 -7.50 -8.59
C THR A 145 -4.44 -8.39 -8.95
N LEU A 146 -5.40 -8.50 -8.03
CA LEU A 146 -6.69 -9.11 -8.30
C LEU A 146 -7.70 -8.01 -8.64
N ARG A 147 -8.14 -7.98 -9.90
CA ARG A 147 -9.19 -7.11 -10.42
C ARG A 147 -10.54 -7.80 -10.28
N MET A 148 -11.49 -7.16 -9.62
CA MET A 148 -12.88 -7.61 -9.53
C MET A 148 -13.81 -6.56 -10.12
N GLU A 149 -14.66 -6.97 -11.06
CA GLU A 149 -15.67 -6.10 -11.67
C GLU A 149 -17.00 -6.19 -10.90
N VAL A 150 -17.61 -5.05 -10.59
CA VAL A 150 -18.89 -4.99 -9.87
C VAL A 150 -20.02 -5.68 -10.64
N SER A 151 -19.95 -5.71 -11.97
CA SER A 151 -20.91 -6.43 -12.80
C SER A 151 -20.88 -7.94 -12.57
N GLU A 152 -19.70 -8.53 -12.41
CA GLU A 152 -19.54 -9.98 -12.19
C GLU A 152 -20.22 -10.38 -10.87
N TRP A 153 -20.02 -9.56 -9.83
CA TRP A 153 -20.67 -9.75 -8.53
C TRP A 153 -22.20 -9.53 -8.59
N ARG A 154 -22.67 -8.51 -9.34
CA ARG A 154 -24.11 -8.28 -9.45
C ARG A 154 -24.80 -9.48 -10.09
N ASP A 155 -24.19 -10.08 -11.11
CA ASP A 155 -24.80 -11.18 -11.85
C ASP A 155 -24.79 -12.49 -11.04
N SER A 156 -23.76 -12.73 -10.22
CA SER A 156 -23.69 -13.92 -9.34
C SER A 156 -24.70 -13.88 -8.18
N TYR A 157 -25.04 -12.71 -7.65
CA TYR A 157 -26.05 -12.57 -6.59
C TYR A 157 -27.46 -12.24 -7.09
N ALA A 158 -27.62 -11.68 -8.29
CA ALA A 158 -28.95 -11.41 -8.87
C ALA A 158 -29.64 -12.70 -9.37
N GLY A 159 -28.89 -13.71 -9.78
CA GLY A 159 -29.44 -15.01 -10.21
C GLY A 159 -30.04 -15.87 -9.08
N GLY A 160 -29.83 -15.49 -7.81
CA GLY A 160 -30.36 -16.19 -6.64
C GLY A 160 -31.75 -15.72 -6.17
N GLN A 161 -32.35 -14.73 -6.84
CA GLN A 161 -33.60 -14.10 -6.42
C GLN A 161 -34.74 -14.29 -7.44
N GLU A 162 -34.88 -15.49 -8.00
CA GLU A 162 -36.20 -15.98 -8.45
C GLU A 162 -36.93 -16.58 -7.24
N ALA A 163 -37.78 -15.77 -6.61
CA ALA A 163 -38.71 -16.19 -5.56
C ALA A 163 -40.03 -16.70 -6.21
N PRO A 164 -40.78 -17.59 -5.53
CA PRO A 164 -41.74 -18.54 -6.11
C PRO A 164 -43.01 -17.94 -6.72
#